data_AF-A0A9N9HB34-F1
#
_entry.id   AF-A0A9N9HB34-F1
#
_cell.length_a   1.000
_cell.length_b   1.000
_cell.length_c   1.000
_cell.angle_alpha   90.00
_cell.angle_beta   90.00
_cell.angle_gamma   90.00
#
_symmetry.space_group_name_H-M   'P 1'
#
loop_
_entity.id
_entity.type
_entity.pdbx_description
1 polymer ?
#
loop_
_entity_poly.entity_id
_entity_poly.type
_entity_poly.pdbx_seq_one_letter_code
_entity_poly.pdbx_strand_id
1 'polypeptide(L)'
;SLPPVISDFITDFLFNRVDAQAFVYGMMHQGFYYSLFNDYDDNSKSCTANSLVEKVEKWNNPIPVNIWLTGHSLGGSLAQAFYARLIKIQSSLGKKIVVRDAVVFGSLTLGDLDFASSFHGMLNLKTNEHRTLWRIIGDDDVAARVPPRHLLKRFRQYVTKED
;
A
#
# COMPACT_ATOMS: atom_id res chain seq x y z
N SER A 1 -15.19 -21.21 -4.76
CA SER A 1 -14.07 -21.10 -5.71
C SER A 1 -14.06 -19.68 -6.24
N LEU A 2 -12.92 -18.97 -6.16
CA LEU A 2 -12.80 -17.68 -6.86
C LEU A 2 -12.95 -17.91 -8.37
N PRO A 3 -13.52 -16.96 -9.13
CA PRO A 3 -13.53 -17.03 -10.58
C PRO A 3 -12.08 -17.19 -11.09
N PRO A 4 -11.82 -18.07 -12.08
CA PRO A 4 -10.47 -18.36 -12.56
C PRO A 4 -9.70 -17.09 -12.97
N VAL A 5 -10.39 -16.10 -13.55
CA VAL A 5 -9.80 -14.80 -13.91
C VAL A 5 -9.20 -14.04 -12.73
N ILE A 6 -9.88 -14.05 -11.56
CA ILE A 6 -9.39 -13.35 -10.37
C ILE A 6 -8.26 -14.17 -9.71
N SER A 7 -8.35 -15.50 -9.78
CA SER A 7 -7.29 -16.39 -9.28
C SER A 7 -6.00 -16.17 -10.07
N ASP A 8 -6.04 -16.19 -11.39
CA ASP A 8 -4.87 -16.02 -12.25
C ASP A 8 -4.27 -14.62 -12.08
N PHE A 9 -5.12 -13.59 -12.02
CA PHE A 9 -4.69 -12.23 -11.71
C PHE A 9 -4.01 -12.14 -10.35
N ILE A 10 -4.59 -12.73 -9.29
CA ILE A 10 -3.99 -12.76 -7.96
C ILE A 10 -2.65 -13.50 -8.00
N THR A 11 -2.57 -14.63 -8.70
CA THR A 11 -1.37 -15.47 -8.83
C THR A 11 -0.22 -14.67 -9.46
N ASP A 12 -0.48 -14.01 -10.59
CA ASP A 12 0.49 -13.11 -11.23
C ASP A 12 0.85 -11.91 -10.32
N PHE A 13 -0.14 -11.40 -9.58
CA PHE A 13 -0.01 -10.35 -8.57
C PHE A 13 0.60 -10.79 -7.23
N LEU A 14 1.24 -11.96 -7.12
CA LEU A 14 1.78 -12.39 -5.81
C LEU A 14 3.26 -12.70 -5.78
N PHE A 15 3.88 -13.02 -6.92
CA PHE A 15 5.24 -13.59 -6.89
C PHE A 15 6.35 -12.56 -7.04
N ASN A 16 6.17 -11.55 -7.90
CA ASN A 16 7.23 -10.59 -8.16
C ASN A 16 7.19 -9.38 -7.23
N ARG A 17 8.36 -8.96 -6.75
CA ARG A 17 8.53 -7.77 -5.91
C ARG A 17 9.50 -6.80 -6.56
N VAL A 18 9.31 -5.52 -6.28
CA VAL A 18 10.16 -4.43 -6.76
C VAL A 18 10.56 -3.56 -5.57
N ASP A 19 11.71 -2.89 -5.70
CA ASP A 19 12.08 -1.84 -4.76
C ASP A 19 11.08 -0.70 -4.88
N ALA A 20 10.38 -0.44 -3.79
CA ALA A 20 9.36 0.58 -3.71
C ALA A 20 9.76 1.73 -2.77
N GLN A 21 11.01 1.78 -2.32
CA GLN A 21 11.50 2.73 -1.34
C GLN A 21 11.35 4.18 -1.79
N ALA A 22 11.37 4.49 -3.09
CA ALA A 22 11.09 5.86 -3.57
C ALA A 22 9.66 6.34 -3.22
N PHE A 23 8.69 5.42 -3.16
CA PHE A 23 7.28 5.73 -2.99
C PHE A 23 6.76 5.40 -1.59
N VAL A 24 7.15 4.24 -1.06
CA VAL A 24 6.72 3.67 0.21
C VAL A 24 7.95 3.24 1.02
N TYR A 25 8.06 1.98 1.44
CA TYR A 25 9.13 1.45 2.28
C TYR A 25 9.54 0.07 1.76
N GLY A 26 10.82 -0.29 1.80
CA GLY A 26 11.30 -1.63 1.43
C GLY A 26 10.81 -2.14 0.07
N MET A 27 10.63 -3.45 -0.04
CA MET A 27 10.11 -4.11 -1.25
C MET A 27 8.59 -4.20 -1.21
N MET A 28 7.95 -3.96 -2.35
CA MET A 28 6.51 -4.11 -2.53
C MET A 28 6.20 -5.06 -3.69
N HIS A 29 5.03 -5.67 -3.69
CA HIS A 29 4.58 -6.46 -4.83
C HIS A 29 4.53 -5.59 -6.12
N GLN A 30 5.06 -6.14 -7.21
CA GLN A 30 5.23 -5.49 -8.50
C GLN A 30 3.91 -4.98 -9.12
N GLY A 31 2.86 -5.78 -9.04
CA GLY A 31 1.55 -5.44 -9.60
C GLY A 31 0.91 -4.29 -8.85
N PHE A 32 0.96 -4.28 -7.51
CA PHE A 32 0.50 -3.14 -6.73
C PHE A 32 1.36 -1.89 -6.99
N TYR A 33 2.67 -2.07 -7.19
CA TYR A 33 3.58 -0.98 -7.48
C TYR A 33 3.21 -0.32 -8.80
N TYR A 34 3.12 -1.08 -9.87
CA TYR A 34 2.80 -0.51 -11.17
C TYR A 34 1.37 0.00 -11.27
N SER A 35 0.42 -0.61 -10.55
CA SER A 35 -0.94 -0.09 -10.50
C SER A 35 -1.06 1.29 -9.85
N LEU A 36 -0.14 1.69 -8.98
CA LEU A 36 -0.22 2.94 -8.21
C LEU A 36 0.86 3.98 -8.56
N PHE A 37 2.00 3.51 -9.08
CA PHE A 37 3.21 4.32 -9.21
C PHE A 37 3.81 4.31 -10.62
N ASN A 38 3.21 3.61 -11.60
CA ASN A 38 3.76 3.48 -12.96
C ASN A 38 3.58 4.70 -13.87
N ASP A 39 2.94 5.79 -13.40
CA ASP A 39 2.90 7.06 -14.13
C ASP A 39 4.26 7.81 -14.12
N TYR A 40 5.35 7.12 -13.79
CA TYR A 40 6.69 7.68 -13.77
C TYR A 40 7.37 7.55 -15.14
N ASP A 41 6.69 8.02 -16.18
CA ASP A 41 7.34 8.39 -17.44
C ASP A 41 7.78 9.87 -17.35
N ASP A 42 9.03 10.09 -17.76
CA ASP A 42 10.07 11.06 -17.36
C ASP A 42 9.75 12.58 -17.22
N ASN A 43 8.50 13.05 -17.26
CA ASN A 43 8.19 14.49 -17.20
C ASN A 43 6.94 14.90 -16.41
N SER A 44 6.07 13.96 -16.02
CA SER A 44 4.86 14.28 -15.23
C SER A 44 4.94 13.58 -13.88
N LYS A 45 5.17 14.35 -12.82
CA LYS A 45 5.23 13.86 -11.43
C LYS A 45 3.86 13.42 -10.90
N SER A 46 2.96 12.87 -11.72
CA SER A 46 1.60 12.55 -11.31
C SER A 46 1.54 11.17 -10.68
N CYS A 47 1.88 11.03 -9.40
CA CYS A 47 1.42 9.87 -8.63
C CYS A 47 -0.04 10.10 -8.18
N THR A 48 -0.80 9.03 -7.93
CA THR A 48 -2.20 9.11 -7.46
C THR A 48 -2.38 10.03 -6.25
N ALA A 49 -1.35 10.18 -5.41
CA ALA A 49 -1.37 11.07 -4.26
C ALA A 49 -1.40 12.55 -4.65
N ASN A 50 -0.73 12.94 -5.73
CA ASN A 50 -0.73 14.32 -6.21
C ASN A 50 -2.09 14.69 -6.79
N SER A 51 -2.74 13.78 -7.51
CA SER A 51 -4.12 13.98 -7.98
C SER A 51 -5.12 14.14 -6.82
N LEU A 52 -4.89 13.48 -5.67
CA LEU A 52 -5.69 13.70 -4.47
C LEU A 52 -5.49 15.13 -3.93
N VAL A 53 -4.23 15.58 -3.81
CA VAL A 53 -3.89 16.94 -3.37
C VAL A 53 -4.57 17.98 -4.26
N GLU A 54 -4.40 17.87 -5.58
CA GLU A 54 -5.01 18.79 -6.55
C GLU A 54 -6.54 18.84 -6.45
N LYS A 55 -7.19 17.68 -6.25
CA LYS A 55 -8.65 17.61 -6.11
C LYS A 55 -9.13 18.28 -4.82
N VAL A 56 -8.46 18.03 -3.70
CA VAL A 56 -8.81 18.64 -2.41
C VAL A 56 -8.51 20.14 -2.41
N GLU A 57 -7.45 20.58 -3.07
CA GLU A 57 -7.13 22.00 -3.19
C GLU A 57 -8.20 22.78 -3.95
N LYS A 58 -8.79 22.17 -4.99
CA LYS A 58 -9.94 22.71 -5.73
C LYS A 58 -11.21 22.79 -4.90
N TRP A 59 -11.31 22.04 -3.80
CA TRP A 59 -12.41 22.23 -2.85
C TRP A 59 -12.16 23.51 -2.09
N ASN A 60 -13.02 24.51 -2.31
CA ASN A 60 -12.97 25.80 -1.62
C ASN A 60 -13.49 25.69 -0.17
N ASN A 61 -12.98 24.70 0.57
CA ASN A 61 -13.37 24.41 1.94
C ASN A 61 -12.48 25.20 2.90
N PRO A 62 -13.07 25.95 3.86
CA PRO A 62 -12.32 26.65 4.89
C PRO A 62 -11.74 25.71 5.97
N ILE A 63 -12.24 24.47 6.03
CA ILE A 63 -11.87 23.46 7.03
C ILE A 63 -11.02 22.37 6.36
N PRO A 64 -9.94 21.88 7.01
CA PRO A 64 -9.18 20.74 6.52
C PRO A 64 -10.05 19.50 6.30
N VAL A 65 -9.76 18.78 5.21
CA VAL A 65 -10.48 17.59 4.79
C VAL A 65 -9.84 16.35 5.41
N ASN A 66 -10.67 15.57 6.10
CA ASN A 66 -10.27 14.28 6.65
C ASN A 66 -10.29 13.21 5.55
N ILE A 67 -9.16 12.51 5.35
CA ILE A 67 -9.03 11.43 4.39
C ILE A 67 -8.97 10.10 5.13
N TRP A 68 -9.96 9.26 4.87
CA TRP A 68 -10.03 7.86 5.32
C TRP A 68 -9.84 6.95 4.11
N LEU A 69 -9.11 5.85 4.30
CA LEU A 69 -8.89 4.89 3.24
C LEU A 69 -9.56 3.57 3.53
N THR A 70 -10.14 2.98 2.50
CA THR A 70 -10.73 1.64 2.60
C THR A 70 -10.62 0.90 1.29
N GLY A 71 -10.79 -0.42 1.36
CA GLY A 71 -10.78 -1.31 0.22
C GLY A 71 -11.00 -2.75 0.66
N HIS A 72 -11.44 -3.58 -0.28
CA HIS A 72 -11.68 -5.00 -0.08
C HIS A 72 -10.80 -5.83 -1.02
N SER A 73 -10.30 -6.97 -0.55
CA SER A 73 -9.47 -7.91 -1.33
C SER A 73 -8.29 -7.19 -2.00
N LEU A 74 -8.18 -7.25 -3.33
CA LEU A 74 -7.21 -6.51 -4.13
C LEU A 74 -7.21 -5.00 -3.83
N GLY A 75 -8.41 -4.40 -3.78
CA GLY A 75 -8.58 -2.98 -3.46
C GLY A 75 -8.11 -2.63 -2.04
N GLY A 76 -8.18 -3.59 -1.10
CA GLY A 76 -7.65 -3.43 0.26
C GLY A 76 -6.11 -3.35 0.28
N SER A 77 -5.44 -4.07 -0.61
CA SER A 77 -3.97 -3.99 -0.75
C SER A 77 -3.54 -2.71 -1.46
N LEU A 78 -4.28 -2.27 -2.47
CA LEU A 78 -4.05 -0.96 -3.11
C LEU A 78 -4.27 0.20 -2.11
N ALA A 79 -5.35 0.13 -1.31
CA ALA A 79 -5.62 1.11 -0.27
C ALA A 79 -4.50 1.18 0.78
N GLN A 80 -3.92 0.03 1.16
CA GLN A 80 -2.75 -0.02 2.05
C GLN A 80 -1.52 0.64 1.45
N ALA A 81 -1.20 0.33 0.18
CA ALA A 81 -0.05 0.91 -0.50
C ALA A 81 -0.19 2.42 -0.65
N PHE A 82 -1.39 2.86 -1.02
CA PHE A 82 -1.71 4.27 -1.12
C PHE A 82 -1.65 4.97 0.25
N TYR A 83 -2.16 4.33 1.30
CA TYR A 83 -2.03 4.84 2.67
C TYR A 83 -0.57 4.97 3.10
N ALA A 84 0.25 3.95 2.85
CA ALA A 84 1.69 4.01 3.13
C ALA A 84 2.37 5.18 2.41
N ARG A 85 1.99 5.44 1.15
CA ARG A 85 2.47 6.62 0.40
C ARG A 85 2.08 7.91 1.11
N LEU A 86 0.81 8.07 1.48
CA LEU A 86 0.31 9.28 2.15
C LEU A 86 0.98 9.53 3.50
N ILE A 87 1.24 8.48 4.28
CA ILE A 87 2.00 8.58 5.54
C ILE A 87 3.43 9.06 5.27
N LYS A 88 4.08 8.52 4.24
CA LYS A 88 5.44 8.90 3.86
C LYS A 88 5.55 10.36 3.43
N ILE A 89 4.60 10.85 2.62
CA ILE A 89 4.61 12.23 2.10
C ILE A 89 3.79 13.22 2.93
N GLN A 90 3.41 12.87 4.16
CA GLN A 90 2.46 13.69 4.94
C GLN A 90 2.90 15.14 5.11
N SER A 91 4.20 15.41 5.24
CA SER A 91 4.73 16.78 5.32
C SER A 91 4.50 17.60 4.06
N SER A 92 4.27 16.94 2.92
CA SER A 92 4.07 17.53 1.60
C SER A 92 2.60 17.57 1.15
N LEU A 93 1.67 16.98 1.91
CA LEU A 93 0.22 16.98 1.56
C LEU A 93 -0.47 18.34 1.80
N GLY A 94 0.22 19.29 2.42
CA GLY A 94 -0.33 20.60 2.78
C GLY A 94 -1.26 20.56 4.00
N LYS A 95 -1.70 21.73 4.46
CA LYS A 95 -2.51 21.88 5.68
C LYS A 95 -4.00 21.57 5.48
N LYS A 96 -4.45 21.47 4.23
CA LYS A 96 -5.85 21.17 3.89
C LYS A 96 -6.21 19.69 3.98
N ILE A 97 -5.23 18.80 4.07
CA ILE A 97 -5.45 17.35 4.10
C ILE A 97 -5.02 16.80 5.46
N VAL A 98 -5.93 16.10 6.12
CA VAL A 98 -5.65 15.37 7.35
C VAL A 98 -5.88 13.89 7.09
N VAL A 99 -4.79 13.15 6.95
CA VAL A 99 -4.83 11.70 6.76
C VAL A 99 -5.18 11.03 8.09
N ARG A 100 -6.31 10.31 8.13
CA ARG A 100 -6.80 9.59 9.31
C ARG A 100 -6.37 8.13 9.26
N ASP A 101 -7.24 7.22 9.68
CA ASP A 101 -6.98 5.78 9.63
C ASP A 101 -7.32 5.19 8.26
N ALA A 102 -6.83 3.97 8.07
CA ALA A 102 -7.22 3.12 6.98
C ALA A 102 -7.88 1.84 7.52
N VAL A 103 -8.98 1.40 6.89
CA VAL A 103 -9.69 0.16 7.25
C VAL A 103 -9.85 -0.68 6.00
N VAL A 104 -9.18 -1.82 5.94
CA VAL A 104 -9.17 -2.70 4.76
C VAL A 104 -9.65 -4.10 5.12
N PHE A 105 -10.35 -4.71 4.17
CA PHE A 105 -11.01 -5.99 4.35
C PHE A 105 -10.42 -7.04 3.42
N GLY A 106 -10.09 -8.23 3.93
CA GLY A 106 -9.60 -9.36 3.14
C GLY A 106 -8.34 -9.07 2.30
N SER A 107 -7.53 -8.10 2.74
CA SER A 107 -6.41 -7.61 1.95
C SER A 107 -5.24 -8.58 1.87
N LEU A 108 -4.67 -8.75 0.67
CA LEU A 108 -3.44 -9.51 0.41
C LEU A 108 -2.23 -8.85 1.09
N THR A 109 -1.17 -9.62 1.31
CA THR A 109 0.09 -9.07 1.81
C THR A 109 0.78 -8.21 0.75
N LEU A 110 1.29 -7.05 1.17
CA LEU A 110 1.72 -6.00 0.25
C LEU A 110 3.24 -5.94 0.03
N GLY A 111 4.02 -6.09 1.11
CA GLY A 111 5.46 -5.87 1.09
C GLY A 111 6.22 -6.84 1.99
N ASP A 112 7.52 -6.62 2.07
CA ASP A 112 8.43 -7.40 2.90
C ASP A 112 8.42 -6.96 4.39
N LEU A 113 9.35 -7.54 5.17
CA LEU A 113 9.49 -7.21 6.58
C LEU A 113 9.87 -5.75 6.78
N ASP A 114 10.72 -5.21 5.90
CA ASP A 114 11.22 -3.83 5.98
C ASP A 114 10.11 -2.83 5.65
N PHE A 115 9.25 -3.14 4.68
CA PHE A 115 8.01 -2.42 4.45
C PHE A 115 7.18 -2.35 5.73
N ALA A 116 6.91 -3.51 6.33
CA ALA A 116 6.02 -3.61 7.49
C ALA A 116 6.57 -2.89 8.73
N SER A 117 7.86 -3.09 9.03
CA SER A 117 8.51 -2.49 10.20
C SER A 117 8.65 -0.97 10.05
N SER A 118 9.08 -0.49 8.88
CA SER A 118 9.23 0.95 8.60
C SER A 118 7.89 1.66 8.61
N PHE A 119 6.87 1.07 7.97
CA PHE A 119 5.53 1.64 7.96
C PHE A 119 4.95 1.74 9.39
N HIS A 120 5.07 0.67 10.18
CA HIS A 120 4.59 0.67 11.56
C HIS A 120 5.36 1.67 12.44
N GLY A 121 6.68 1.76 12.26
CA GLY A 121 7.51 2.76 12.94
C GLY A 121 7.05 4.19 12.63
N MET A 122 6.76 4.49 11.36
CA MET A 122 6.29 5.81 10.93
C MET A 122 4.89 6.18 11.45
N LEU A 123 4.00 5.20 11.63
CA LEU A 123 2.71 5.43 12.29
C LEU A 123 2.87 5.84 13.76
N ASN A 124 3.83 5.22 14.47
CA ASN A 124 4.05 5.44 15.90
C ASN A 124 4.89 6.69 16.22
N LEU A 125 5.74 7.16 15.29
CA LEU A 125 6.62 8.31 15.50
C LEU A 125 5.87 9.65 15.63
N LYS A 126 4.62 9.74 15.14
CA LYS A 126 3.82 10.99 15.18
C LYS A 126 2.81 10.94 16.33
N THR A 127 3.33 11.12 17.53
CA THR A 127 2.64 10.99 18.83
C THR A 127 1.41 11.87 19.06
N ASN A 128 1.14 12.87 18.21
CA ASN A 128 -0.01 13.77 18.37
C ASN A 128 -1.24 13.41 17.51
N GLU A 129 -1.12 12.47 16.56
CA GLU A 129 -2.24 11.98 15.77
C GLU A 129 -2.11 10.46 15.65
N HIS A 130 -2.71 9.73 16.61
CA HIS A 130 -2.80 8.28 16.52
C HIS A 130 -3.47 7.89 15.20
N ARG A 131 -2.73 7.17 14.36
CA ARG A 131 -3.18 6.71 13.05
C ARG A 131 -2.88 5.23 12.92
N THR A 132 -3.86 4.49 12.46
CA THR A 132 -3.83 3.03 12.44
C THR A 132 -4.32 2.50 11.10
N LEU A 133 -3.67 1.42 10.66
CA LEU A 133 -4.18 0.57 9.59
C LEU A 133 -4.88 -0.64 10.21
N TRP A 134 -6.20 -0.69 10.09
CA TRP A 134 -7.03 -1.82 10.50
C TRP A 134 -7.16 -2.80 9.34
N ARG A 135 -6.62 -4.01 9.51
CA ARG A 135 -6.80 -5.11 8.56
C ARG A 135 -7.81 -6.10 9.11
N ILE A 136 -9.00 -6.12 8.53
CA ILE A 136 -10.09 -7.00 8.91
C ILE A 136 -10.05 -8.21 7.99
N ILE A 137 -9.87 -9.40 8.55
CA ILE A 137 -9.70 -10.65 7.80
C ILE A 137 -10.74 -11.64 8.33
N GLY A 138 -11.53 -12.23 7.44
CA GLY A 138 -12.45 -13.31 7.80
C GLY A 138 -11.71 -14.63 8.00
N ASP A 139 -12.22 -15.50 8.86
CA ASP A 139 -11.51 -16.74 9.26
C ASP A 139 -11.20 -17.68 8.09
N ASP A 140 -12.09 -17.72 7.08
CA ASP A 140 -11.95 -18.54 5.87
C ASP A 140 -11.25 -17.82 4.71
N ASP A 141 -10.76 -16.59 4.91
CA ASP A 141 -10.14 -15.82 3.84
C ASP A 141 -8.68 -16.27 3.57
N VAL A 142 -8.53 -17.07 2.53
CA VAL A 142 -7.23 -17.55 2.04
C VAL A 142 -6.42 -16.40 1.44
N ALA A 143 -7.05 -15.40 0.81
CA ALA A 143 -6.36 -14.32 0.11
C ALA A 143 -5.47 -13.51 1.07
N ALA A 144 -5.94 -13.24 2.28
CA ALA A 144 -5.17 -12.53 3.29
C ALA A 144 -3.88 -13.26 3.75
N ARG A 145 -3.76 -14.57 3.45
CA ARG A 145 -2.61 -15.42 3.82
C ARG A 145 -1.60 -15.61 2.68
N VAL A 146 -1.81 -14.98 1.53
CA VAL A 146 -0.95 -15.13 0.35
C VAL A 146 -0.02 -13.91 0.19
N PRO A 147 1.29 -14.12 -0.12
CA PRO A 147 1.98 -15.41 -0.21
C PRO A 147 2.15 -16.11 1.16
N PRO A 148 2.02 -17.45 1.25
CA PRO A 148 2.25 -18.20 2.48
C PRO A 148 3.65 -17.96 3.04
N ARG A 149 3.73 -17.58 4.33
CA ARG A 149 5.00 -17.33 5.02
C ARG A 149 5.98 -18.51 4.97
N HIS A 150 5.48 -19.74 4.87
CA HIS A 150 6.31 -20.96 4.79
C HIS A 150 6.96 -21.15 3.41
N LEU A 151 6.36 -20.64 2.34
CA LEU A 151 6.98 -20.62 1.02
C LEU A 151 8.14 -19.61 0.99
N LEU A 152 8.03 -18.48 1.70
CA LEU A 152 9.10 -17.47 1.78
C LEU A 152 10.41 -17.99 2.43
N LYS A 153 10.37 -18.98 3.33
CA LYS A 153 11.61 -19.61 3.86
C LYS A 153 12.36 -20.39 2.78
N ARG A 154 11.64 -21.05 1.87
CA ARG A 154 12.22 -21.81 0.75
C ARG A 154 12.65 -20.89 -0.40
N PHE A 155 11.95 -19.77 -0.61
CA PHE A 155 12.29 -18.78 -1.63
C PHE A 155 13.36 -17.77 -1.21
N ARG A 156 13.62 -17.58 0.09
CA ARG A 156 14.83 -16.86 0.56
C ARG A 156 16.14 -17.52 0.11
N GLN A 157 16.12 -18.81 -0.25
CA GLN A 157 17.29 -19.50 -0.78
C GLN A 157 17.54 -19.24 -2.28
N TYR A 158 16.57 -18.68 -3.02
CA TYR A 158 16.69 -18.48 -4.47
C TYR A 158 16.96 -17.03 -4.90
N VAL A 159 17.04 -16.08 -3.97
CA VAL A 159 17.39 -14.66 -4.26
C VAL A 159 18.77 -14.27 -3.67
N THR A 160 19.51 -15.24 -3.14
CA THR A 160 20.93 -15.04 -2.83
C THR A 160 21.74 -16.15 -3.47
N LYS A 161 22.06 -15.97 -4.75
CA LYS A 161 23.38 -16.30 -5.27
C LYS A 161 23.67 -15.37 -6.44
N GLU A 162 24.77 -14.65 -6.29
CA GLU A 162 25.45 -13.93 -7.35
C GLU A 162 25.53 -14.81 -8.60
N ASP A 163 25.04 -14.27 -9.72
CA ASP A 163 25.55 -14.35 -11.10
C ASP A 163 24.57 -13.62 -12.05
#